data_AF-A0A4Y3NAJ2-F1
#
_entry.id   AF-A0A4Y3NAJ2-F1
#
_cell.length_a   1.000
_cell.length_b   1.000
_cell.length_c   1.000
_cell.angle_alpha   90.00
_cell.angle_beta   90.00
_cell.angle_gamma   90.00
#
_symmetry.space_group_name_H-M   'P 1'
#
loop_
_entity.id
_entity.type
_entity.pdbx_description
1 polymer ?
#
loop_
_entity_poly.entity_id
_entity_poly.type
_entity_poly.pdbx_seq_one_letter_code
_entity_poly.pdbx_strand_id
1 'polypeptide(L)'
;MTDNRKFEIEADVELPGTPERVWQAVTKDTPAWMFPTDQWPDVKTTEEYPSHLVSRMDGPDGWFNQLEHVLEPLEGGRAKLHYVHSGIFADNWDEQYDGASKHTEFYLHTLGQYLRYFDGKPVVFTDIQAPASSQTPDGFVQLKRALGVDGAAAGSPFEADLDGVGRLSGEVDFSNKNFLGIRTGDTMYRFFGRNAFGAPVGMTVHEFSGSGDSELTAKAWGAFLEKVYA
;
A
#
# COMPACT_ATOMS: atom_id res chain seq x y z
N MET A 1 -12.41 15.92 -26.12
CA MET A 1 -13.48 15.44 -25.23
C MET A 1 -12.80 14.42 -24.33
N THR A 2 -12.62 14.74 -23.06
CA THR A 2 -12.15 13.81 -22.04
C THR A 2 -13.17 12.68 -21.94
N ASP A 3 -12.75 11.44 -22.22
CA ASP A 3 -13.63 10.27 -22.16
C ASP A 3 -13.71 9.81 -20.71
N ASN A 4 -14.54 10.48 -19.92
CA ASN A 4 -14.76 10.18 -18.51
C ASN A 4 -15.50 8.84 -18.39
N ARG A 5 -14.73 7.76 -18.23
CA ARG A 5 -15.26 6.39 -18.12
C ARG A 5 -15.22 5.90 -16.69
N LYS A 6 -16.33 5.27 -16.27
CA LYS A 6 -16.43 4.62 -14.96
C LYS A 6 -15.49 3.41 -14.89
N PHE A 7 -15.00 3.12 -13.69
CA PHE A 7 -14.31 1.86 -13.39
C PHE A 7 -14.84 1.25 -12.11
N GLU A 8 -14.59 -0.04 -11.96
CA GLU A 8 -14.91 -0.84 -10.78
C GLU A 8 -13.86 -1.94 -10.64
N ILE A 9 -13.24 -2.03 -9.48
CA ILE A 9 -12.27 -3.06 -9.12
C ILE A 9 -12.83 -3.80 -7.92
N GLU A 10 -13.12 -5.07 -8.09
CA GLU A 10 -13.64 -5.95 -7.04
C GLU A 10 -12.53 -6.89 -6.54
N ALA A 11 -12.49 -7.11 -5.23
CA ALA A 11 -11.60 -8.08 -4.61
C ALA A 11 -12.25 -8.73 -3.38
N ASP A 12 -12.17 -10.05 -3.30
CA ASP A 12 -12.57 -10.84 -2.13
C ASP A 12 -11.31 -11.37 -1.43
N VAL A 13 -11.13 -11.03 -0.14
CA VAL A 13 -9.98 -11.46 0.66
C VAL A 13 -10.42 -11.97 2.03
N GLU A 14 -9.70 -12.97 2.56
CA GLU A 14 -9.85 -13.41 3.95
C GLU A 14 -8.78 -12.75 4.82
N LEU A 15 -9.21 -12.08 5.88
CA LEU A 15 -8.36 -11.28 6.75
C LEU A 15 -8.25 -11.90 8.16
N PRO A 16 -7.06 -11.85 8.78
CA PRO A 16 -6.82 -12.39 10.11
C PRO A 16 -7.27 -11.41 11.22
N GLY A 17 -8.57 -11.13 11.27
CA GLY A 17 -9.20 -10.30 12.31
C GLY A 17 -10.73 -10.33 12.19
N THR A 18 -11.44 -9.99 13.27
CA THR A 18 -12.91 -9.94 13.24
C THR A 18 -13.41 -8.78 12.36
N PRO A 19 -14.67 -8.79 11.90
CA PRO A 19 -15.25 -7.66 11.15
C PRO A 19 -15.04 -6.30 11.86
N GLU A 20 -15.19 -6.24 13.18
CA GLU A 20 -14.95 -5.03 13.98
C GLU A 20 -13.50 -4.52 13.88
N ARG A 21 -12.55 -5.46 13.86
CA ARG A 21 -11.12 -5.16 13.77
C ARG A 21 -10.75 -4.66 12.39
N VAL A 22 -11.27 -5.31 11.34
CA VAL A 22 -11.11 -4.85 9.96
C VAL A 22 -11.78 -3.50 9.75
N TRP A 23 -12.98 -3.29 10.30
CA TRP A 23 -13.68 -2.00 10.26
C TRP A 23 -12.82 -0.87 10.82
N GLN A 24 -12.23 -1.06 12.00
CA GLN A 24 -11.33 -0.06 12.57
C GLN A 24 -10.10 0.15 11.67
N ALA A 25 -9.52 -0.91 11.12
CA ALA A 25 -8.36 -0.79 10.23
C ALA A 25 -8.65 0.05 8.97
N VAL A 26 -9.83 -0.11 8.36
CA VAL A 26 -10.21 0.63 7.15
C VAL A 26 -10.80 2.02 7.42
N THR A 27 -11.09 2.35 8.68
CA THR A 27 -11.69 3.66 9.06
C THR A 27 -10.79 4.56 9.88
N LYS A 28 -9.94 4.00 10.76
CA LYS A 28 -9.12 4.73 11.74
C LYS A 28 -7.64 4.47 11.58
N ASP A 29 -7.26 3.28 11.13
CA ASP A 29 -5.86 2.87 11.06
C ASP A 29 -5.34 2.82 9.62
N THR A 30 -5.85 3.69 8.73
CA THR A 30 -5.45 3.73 7.30
C THR A 30 -3.94 3.91 7.08
N PRO A 31 -3.18 4.70 7.88
CA PRO A 31 -1.73 4.77 7.73
C PRO A 31 -1.01 3.45 8.03
N ALA A 32 -1.66 2.48 8.68
CA ALA A 32 -1.06 1.20 9.05
C ALA A 32 -0.93 0.23 7.87
N TRP A 33 -1.64 0.48 6.77
CA TRP A 33 -1.63 -0.42 5.61
C TRP A 33 -1.75 0.28 4.25
N MET A 34 -2.17 1.54 4.23
CA MET A 34 -2.26 2.40 3.05
C MET A 34 -1.56 3.73 3.37
N PHE A 35 -2.14 4.87 3.03
CA PHE A 35 -1.61 6.20 3.36
C PHE A 35 -2.59 6.92 4.29
N PRO A 36 -2.15 7.94 5.05
CA PRO A 36 -3.04 8.77 5.86
C PRO A 36 -4.11 9.43 5.00
N THR A 37 -5.36 9.29 5.40
CA THR A 37 -6.51 9.79 4.64
C THR A 37 -7.12 11.07 5.23
N ASP A 38 -6.58 11.59 6.33
CA ASP A 38 -7.17 12.72 7.08
C ASP A 38 -7.31 14.01 6.25
N GLN A 39 -6.50 14.16 5.20
CA GLN A 39 -6.52 15.33 4.32
C GLN A 39 -7.55 15.21 3.18
N TRP A 40 -8.15 14.04 2.99
CA TRP A 40 -9.13 13.74 1.95
C TRP A 40 -10.45 13.34 2.60
N PRO A 41 -11.23 14.32 3.09
CA PRO A 41 -12.48 14.03 3.77
C PRO A 41 -13.45 13.35 2.81
N ASP A 42 -13.95 12.20 3.24
CA ASP A 42 -14.93 11.43 2.51
C ASP A 42 -16.32 11.56 3.14
N VAL A 43 -17.33 11.24 2.35
CA VAL A 43 -18.72 11.11 2.82
C VAL A 43 -19.03 9.62 2.98
N LYS A 44 -19.46 9.23 4.18
CA LYS A 44 -20.01 7.90 4.43
C LYS A 44 -21.43 7.84 3.89
N THR A 45 -21.61 7.27 2.70
CA THR A 45 -22.94 7.06 2.10
C THR A 45 -23.65 5.84 2.68
N THR A 46 -22.89 4.93 3.29
CA THR A 46 -23.40 3.81 4.09
C THR A 46 -22.44 3.55 5.25
N GLU A 47 -22.98 3.38 6.45
CA GLU A 47 -22.22 3.12 7.68
C GLU A 47 -23.00 2.19 8.61
N GLU A 48 -22.90 0.89 8.36
CA GLU A 48 -23.55 -0.17 9.12
C GLU A 48 -22.48 -0.99 9.85
N TYR A 49 -22.11 -0.56 11.07
CA TYR A 49 -21.06 -1.22 11.84
C TYR A 49 -21.46 -2.65 12.26
N PRO A 50 -20.58 -3.66 12.10
CA PRO A 50 -19.27 -3.64 11.42
C PRO A 50 -19.32 -4.21 9.98
N SER A 51 -20.50 -4.39 9.40
CA SER A 51 -20.71 -5.23 8.21
C SER A 51 -20.65 -4.49 6.87
N HIS A 52 -20.98 -3.20 6.81
CA HIS A 52 -21.05 -2.49 5.53
C HIS A 52 -20.64 -1.03 5.64
N LEU A 53 -19.62 -0.63 4.89
CA LEU A 53 -19.11 0.73 4.83
C LEU A 53 -18.95 1.16 3.37
N VAL A 54 -19.56 2.28 3.01
CA VAL A 54 -19.31 2.94 1.72
C VAL A 54 -18.81 4.35 2.00
N SER A 55 -17.58 4.63 1.56
CA SER A 55 -16.94 5.95 1.60
C SER A 55 -16.80 6.51 0.19
N ARG A 56 -17.17 7.77 0.00
CA ARG A 56 -17.15 8.44 -1.29
C ARG A 56 -16.49 9.81 -1.19
N MET A 57 -15.59 10.09 -2.13
CA MET A 57 -15.03 11.41 -2.36
C MET A 57 -15.43 11.89 -3.76
N ASP A 58 -16.07 13.05 -3.82
CA ASP A 58 -16.40 13.71 -5.08
C ASP A 58 -15.39 14.83 -5.36
N GLY A 59 -15.06 15.03 -6.63
CA GLY A 59 -14.17 16.08 -7.10
C GLY A 59 -14.81 16.94 -8.19
N PRO A 60 -14.06 17.92 -8.72
CA PRO A 60 -14.51 18.76 -9.82
C PRO A 60 -14.94 17.93 -11.05
N ASP A 61 -15.81 18.51 -11.88
CA ASP A 61 -16.21 17.95 -13.18
C ASP A 61 -16.85 16.55 -13.13
N GLY A 62 -17.47 16.21 -11.99
CA GLY A 62 -18.20 14.95 -11.79
C GLY A 62 -17.30 13.75 -11.51
N TRP A 63 -16.01 13.95 -11.30
CA TRP A 63 -15.09 12.91 -10.83
C TRP A 63 -15.51 12.40 -9.44
N PHE A 64 -15.35 11.11 -9.19
CA PHE A 64 -15.46 10.55 -7.86
C PHE A 64 -14.55 9.34 -7.68
N ASN A 65 -14.27 9.04 -6.42
CA ASN A 65 -13.63 7.84 -5.95
C ASN A 65 -14.46 7.28 -4.78
N GLN A 66 -14.83 6.01 -4.86
CA GLN A 66 -15.67 5.34 -3.89
C GLN A 66 -15.03 4.01 -3.49
N LEU A 67 -14.97 3.77 -2.19
CA LEU A 67 -14.57 2.50 -1.61
C LEU A 67 -15.74 1.91 -0.85
N GLU A 68 -16.07 0.66 -1.14
CA GLU A 68 -17.08 -0.12 -0.46
C GLU A 68 -16.44 -1.35 0.17
N HIS A 69 -16.81 -1.60 1.42
CA HIS A 69 -16.33 -2.71 2.23
C HIS A 69 -17.55 -3.45 2.77
N VAL A 70 -17.70 -4.71 2.38
CA VAL A 70 -18.69 -5.62 2.96
C VAL A 70 -17.94 -6.70 3.74
N LEU A 71 -18.22 -6.80 5.03
CA LEU A 71 -17.51 -7.64 5.97
C LEU A 71 -18.42 -8.76 6.49
N GLU A 72 -17.97 -10.00 6.30
CA GLU A 72 -18.65 -11.20 6.79
C GLU A 72 -17.77 -11.92 7.82
N PRO A 73 -18.32 -12.35 8.96
CA PRO A 73 -17.54 -13.09 9.94
C PRO A 73 -17.17 -14.49 9.40
N LEU A 74 -15.95 -14.92 9.68
CA LEU A 74 -15.45 -16.27 9.42
C LEU A 74 -15.05 -16.97 10.74
N GLU A 75 -15.00 -18.30 10.71
CA GLU A 75 -14.51 -19.08 11.85
C GLU A 75 -13.07 -18.70 12.24
N GLY A 76 -12.79 -18.78 13.54
CA GLY A 76 -11.48 -18.48 14.11
C GLY A 76 -11.21 -17.00 14.34
N GLY A 77 -12.24 -16.16 14.43
CA GLY A 77 -12.08 -14.72 14.65
C GLY A 77 -11.53 -13.99 13.42
N ARG A 78 -11.89 -14.46 12.23
CA ARG A 78 -11.48 -13.91 10.94
C ARG A 78 -12.65 -13.21 10.25
N ALA A 79 -12.39 -12.53 9.15
CA ALA A 79 -13.41 -11.91 8.33
C ALA A 79 -13.12 -12.13 6.85
N LYS A 80 -14.18 -12.29 6.08
CA LYS A 80 -14.13 -12.10 4.63
C LYS A 80 -14.44 -10.63 4.35
N LEU A 81 -13.61 -9.99 3.53
CA LEU A 81 -13.84 -8.66 3.00
C LEU A 81 -14.14 -8.80 1.52
N HIS A 82 -15.32 -8.36 1.10
CA HIS A 82 -15.60 -7.99 -0.28
C HIS A 82 -15.38 -6.49 -0.43
N TYR A 83 -14.40 -6.13 -1.24
CA TYR A 83 -13.92 -4.76 -1.45
C TYR A 83 -14.24 -4.31 -2.87
N VAL A 84 -14.84 -3.14 -3.01
CA VAL A 84 -15.09 -2.51 -4.31
C VAL A 84 -14.48 -1.12 -4.32
N HIS A 85 -13.57 -0.88 -5.27
CA HIS A 85 -13.06 0.45 -5.59
C HIS A 85 -13.63 0.89 -6.94
N SER A 86 -14.51 1.90 -6.91
CA SER A 86 -15.13 2.45 -8.11
C SER A 86 -14.91 3.94 -8.23
N GLY A 87 -15.07 4.45 -9.44
CA GLY A 87 -14.86 5.86 -9.71
C GLY A 87 -14.97 6.20 -11.18
N ILE A 88 -14.44 7.36 -11.53
CA ILE A 88 -14.27 7.81 -12.91
C ILE A 88 -12.79 8.09 -13.13
N PHE A 89 -12.21 7.49 -14.17
CA PHE A 89 -10.89 7.90 -14.66
C PHE A 89 -11.06 8.94 -15.77
N ALA A 90 -10.16 9.94 -15.79
CA ALA A 90 -10.06 10.92 -16.87
C ALA A 90 -8.88 10.54 -17.76
N ASP A 91 -9.15 10.25 -19.04
CA ASP A 91 -8.20 9.81 -20.07
C ASP A 91 -7.37 8.55 -19.69
N ASN A 92 -6.66 7.91 -20.63
CA ASN A 92 -5.80 6.72 -20.41
C ASN A 92 -6.39 5.63 -19.50
N TRP A 93 -7.68 5.32 -19.68
CA TRP A 93 -8.45 4.46 -18.78
C TRP A 93 -7.81 3.10 -18.53
N ASP A 94 -7.30 2.43 -19.58
CA ASP A 94 -6.72 1.09 -19.46
C ASP A 94 -5.46 1.07 -18.57
N GLU A 95 -4.61 2.09 -18.68
CA GLU A 95 -3.39 2.22 -17.85
C GLU A 95 -3.74 2.57 -16.40
N GLN A 96 -4.72 3.45 -16.19
CA GLN A 96 -5.19 3.82 -14.86
C GLN A 96 -5.88 2.66 -14.15
N TYR A 97 -6.68 1.87 -14.88
CA TYR A 97 -7.33 0.67 -14.36
C TYR A 97 -6.33 -0.41 -13.97
N ASP A 98 -5.40 -0.75 -14.88
CA ASP A 98 -4.35 -1.74 -14.61
C ASP A 98 -3.46 -1.31 -13.43
N GLY A 99 -3.13 -0.02 -13.36
CA GLY A 99 -2.44 0.57 -12.21
C GLY A 99 -3.24 0.43 -10.92
N ALA A 100 -4.49 0.88 -10.89
CA ALA A 100 -5.34 0.87 -9.71
C ALA A 100 -5.59 -0.56 -9.19
N SER A 101 -5.95 -1.50 -10.08
CA SER A 101 -6.20 -2.90 -9.72
C SER A 101 -4.99 -3.56 -9.06
N LYS A 102 -3.80 -3.32 -9.63
CA LYS A 102 -2.52 -3.78 -9.09
C LYS A 102 -2.18 -3.19 -7.72
N HIS A 103 -2.47 -1.91 -7.51
CA HIS A 103 -2.27 -1.29 -6.20
C HIS A 103 -3.28 -1.83 -5.18
N THR A 104 -4.55 -2.05 -5.57
CA THR A 104 -5.57 -2.64 -4.69
C THR A 104 -5.13 -4.00 -4.15
N GLU A 105 -4.61 -4.90 -5.00
CA GLU A 105 -4.06 -6.19 -4.56
C GLU A 105 -2.99 -6.00 -3.48
N PHE A 106 -2.02 -5.11 -3.73
CA PHE A 106 -0.91 -4.90 -2.82
C PHE A 106 -1.32 -4.22 -1.50
N TYR A 107 -2.28 -3.30 -1.53
CA TYR A 107 -2.84 -2.68 -0.34
C TYR A 107 -3.64 -3.68 0.49
N LEU A 108 -4.48 -4.52 -0.12
CA LEU A 108 -5.23 -5.56 0.60
C LEU A 108 -4.30 -6.62 1.21
N HIS A 109 -3.21 -6.98 0.52
CA HIS A 109 -2.16 -7.79 1.11
C HIS A 109 -1.51 -7.09 2.33
N THR A 110 -1.21 -5.79 2.21
CA THR A 110 -0.65 -5.01 3.31
C THR A 110 -1.61 -4.91 4.51
N LEU A 111 -2.92 -4.77 4.28
CA LEU A 111 -3.94 -4.84 5.32
C LEU A 111 -3.91 -6.18 6.06
N GLY A 112 -3.80 -7.29 5.32
CA GLY A 112 -3.63 -8.62 5.90
C GLY A 112 -2.36 -8.75 6.76
N GLN A 113 -1.24 -8.17 6.32
CA GLN A 113 0.01 -8.15 7.09
C GLN A 113 -0.11 -7.29 8.37
N TYR A 114 -0.72 -6.11 8.27
CA TYR A 114 -1.00 -5.25 9.42
C TYR A 114 -1.83 -6.00 10.48
N LEU A 115 -3.00 -6.53 10.09
CA LEU A 115 -3.89 -7.24 10.99
C LEU A 115 -3.25 -8.49 11.61
N ARG A 116 -2.34 -9.15 10.90
CA ARG A 116 -1.67 -10.35 11.40
C ARG A 116 -0.55 -10.07 12.40
N TYR A 117 0.25 -9.04 12.15
CA TYR A 117 1.54 -8.87 12.83
C TYR A 117 1.65 -7.60 13.68
N PHE A 118 0.82 -6.59 13.39
CA PHE A 118 0.94 -5.26 13.95
C PHE A 118 -0.39 -4.68 14.43
N ASP A 119 -1.44 -5.49 14.53
CA ASP A 119 -2.78 -5.04 14.89
C ASP A 119 -2.80 -4.23 16.19
N GLY A 120 -3.47 -3.08 16.14
CA GLY A 120 -3.59 -2.14 17.24
C GLY A 120 -2.29 -1.41 17.64
N LYS A 121 -1.16 -1.66 16.98
CA LYS A 121 0.08 -0.91 17.24
C LYS A 121 0.00 0.50 16.64
N PRO A 122 0.58 1.51 17.30
CA PRO A 122 0.73 2.84 16.72
C PRO A 122 1.63 2.75 15.48
N VAL A 123 1.32 3.53 14.45
CA VAL A 123 2.09 3.59 13.21
C VAL A 123 2.65 4.98 12.96
N VAL A 124 3.91 5.03 12.55
CA VAL A 124 4.50 6.19 11.88
C VAL A 124 4.59 5.86 10.39
N PHE A 125 3.90 6.66 9.57
CA PHE A 125 3.88 6.50 8.12
C PHE A 125 4.87 7.48 7.47
N THR A 126 5.66 6.98 6.52
CA THR A 126 6.56 7.80 5.70
C THR A 126 6.41 7.43 4.24
N ASP A 127 6.19 8.41 3.37
CA ASP A 127 6.25 8.26 1.92
C ASP A 127 7.58 8.83 1.40
N ILE A 128 8.29 8.05 0.58
CA ILE A 128 9.57 8.42 -0.02
C ILE A 128 9.51 8.18 -1.53
N GLN A 129 9.87 9.20 -2.29
CA GLN A 129 9.97 9.15 -3.73
C GLN A 129 11.44 9.00 -4.13
N ALA A 130 11.77 8.05 -5.01
CA ALA A 130 13.10 7.98 -5.61
C ALA A 130 13.33 9.15 -6.58
N PRO A 131 14.58 9.44 -6.97
CA PRO A 131 14.89 10.52 -7.91
C PRO A 131 14.28 10.26 -9.28
N ALA A 132 14.18 11.30 -10.10
CA ALA A 132 13.65 11.18 -11.46
C ALA A 132 14.44 10.20 -12.34
N SER A 133 15.73 9.97 -12.04
CA SER A 133 16.56 8.95 -12.69
C SER A 133 16.07 7.52 -12.47
N SER A 134 15.18 7.27 -11.51
CA SER A 134 14.52 5.96 -11.34
C SER A 134 13.43 5.66 -12.37
N GLN A 135 13.01 6.65 -13.17
CA GLN A 135 11.97 6.51 -14.21
C GLN A 135 12.49 5.83 -15.47
N THR A 136 13.27 4.76 -15.33
CA THR A 136 13.72 3.93 -16.45
C THR A 136 12.89 2.65 -16.52
N PRO A 137 12.83 1.96 -17.69
CA PRO A 137 12.13 0.68 -17.80
C PRO A 137 12.58 -0.38 -16.77
N ASP A 138 13.82 -0.33 -16.30
CA ASP A 138 14.43 -1.25 -15.36
C ASP A 138 14.58 -0.70 -13.93
N GLY A 139 14.09 0.51 -13.64
CA GLY A 139 14.31 1.19 -12.35
C GLY A 139 13.93 0.34 -11.14
N PHE A 140 12.75 -0.30 -11.16
CA PHE A 140 12.36 -1.19 -10.05
C PHE A 140 13.22 -2.46 -9.93
N VAL A 141 13.71 -2.99 -11.05
CA VAL A 141 14.65 -4.13 -11.05
C VAL A 141 15.99 -3.70 -10.43
N GLN A 142 16.48 -2.51 -10.74
CA GLN A 142 17.68 -1.94 -10.13
C GLN A 142 17.54 -1.82 -8.60
N LEU A 143 16.39 -1.36 -8.10
CA LEU A 143 16.12 -1.34 -6.67
C LEU A 143 16.11 -2.74 -6.05
N LYS A 144 15.42 -3.72 -6.66
CA LYS A 144 15.41 -5.10 -6.14
C LYS A 144 16.82 -5.70 -6.07
N ARG A 145 17.68 -5.40 -7.05
CA ARG A 145 19.09 -5.82 -7.04
C ARG A 145 19.88 -5.14 -5.93
N ALA A 146 19.71 -3.83 -5.75
CA ALA A 146 20.37 -3.09 -4.67
C ALA A 146 19.95 -3.59 -3.27
N LEU A 147 18.72 -4.05 -3.13
CA LEU A 147 18.21 -4.70 -1.91
C LEU A 147 18.62 -6.18 -1.79
N GLY A 148 19.22 -6.79 -2.82
CA GLY A 148 19.59 -8.21 -2.79
C GLY A 148 18.42 -9.19 -2.93
N VAL A 149 17.27 -8.73 -3.44
CA VAL A 149 16.01 -9.52 -3.55
C VAL A 149 15.54 -9.71 -4.99
N ASP A 150 16.40 -9.45 -5.97
CA ASP A 150 16.08 -9.74 -7.37
C ASP A 150 15.85 -11.26 -7.55
N GLY A 151 14.65 -11.62 -8.01
CA GLY A 151 14.21 -13.02 -8.09
C GLY A 151 13.74 -13.66 -6.77
N ALA A 152 13.72 -12.94 -5.65
CA ALA A 152 13.17 -13.47 -4.39
C ALA A 152 11.64 -13.62 -4.48
N ALA A 153 11.16 -14.80 -4.10
CA ALA A 153 9.74 -15.11 -4.01
C ALA A 153 9.17 -14.65 -2.65
N ALA A 154 7.85 -14.47 -2.57
CA ALA A 154 7.18 -14.26 -1.29
C ALA A 154 7.45 -15.43 -0.32
N GLY A 155 7.65 -15.11 0.95
CA GLY A 155 8.10 -16.03 2.01
C GLY A 155 9.62 -16.24 2.09
N SER A 156 10.41 -15.61 1.22
CA SER A 156 11.88 -15.69 1.32
C SER A 156 12.39 -14.88 2.52
N PRO A 157 13.42 -15.37 3.24
CA PRO A 157 14.09 -14.55 4.25
C PRO A 157 14.77 -13.34 3.58
N PHE A 158 14.81 -12.23 4.30
CA PHE A 158 15.44 -10.99 3.88
C PHE A 158 16.47 -10.56 4.93
N GLU A 159 17.70 -10.34 4.47
CA GLU A 159 18.79 -9.78 5.27
C GLU A 159 19.55 -8.79 4.38
N ALA A 160 19.69 -7.55 4.85
CA ALA A 160 20.44 -6.53 4.13
C ALA A 160 21.14 -5.58 5.10
N ASP A 161 22.33 -5.12 4.74
CA ASP A 161 23.03 -4.03 5.43
C ASP A 161 23.11 -2.86 4.45
N LEU A 162 22.19 -1.90 4.60
CA LEU A 162 21.96 -0.83 3.65
C LEU A 162 22.64 0.45 4.14
N ASP A 163 23.55 1.00 3.34
CA ASP A 163 24.32 2.18 3.72
C ASP A 163 23.41 3.39 4.04
N GLY A 164 23.50 3.87 5.28
CA GLY A 164 22.69 4.96 5.82
C GLY A 164 21.33 4.55 6.42
N VAL A 165 20.80 3.38 6.07
CA VAL A 165 19.55 2.82 6.63
C VAL A 165 19.86 1.85 7.77
N GLY A 166 20.94 1.07 7.65
CA GLY A 166 21.38 0.08 8.63
C GLY A 166 21.00 -1.35 8.24
N ARG A 167 21.15 -2.26 9.22
CA ARG A 167 20.82 -3.67 9.05
C ARG A 167 19.33 -3.92 9.18
N LEU A 168 18.76 -4.58 8.18
CA LEU A 168 17.37 -5.04 8.16
C LEU A 168 17.34 -6.56 8.09
N SER A 169 16.47 -7.15 8.91
CA SER A 169 16.22 -8.59 8.98
C SER A 169 14.72 -8.83 8.97
N GLY A 170 14.24 -9.72 8.12
CA GLY A 170 12.81 -9.95 7.94
C GLY A 170 12.48 -10.95 6.85
N GLU A 171 11.36 -10.72 6.19
CA GLU A 171 10.79 -11.59 5.16
C GLU A 171 10.31 -10.75 3.97
N VAL A 172 10.51 -11.25 2.76
CA VAL A 172 9.82 -10.76 1.57
C VAL A 172 8.39 -11.29 1.63
N ASP A 173 7.44 -10.47 2.09
CA ASP A 173 6.05 -10.89 2.26
C ASP A 173 5.22 -10.75 0.95
N PHE A 174 5.71 -9.98 -0.03
CA PHE A 174 5.10 -9.82 -1.35
C PHE A 174 6.18 -9.53 -2.40
N SER A 175 6.08 -10.12 -3.59
CA SER A 175 6.99 -9.79 -4.70
C SER A 175 6.34 -10.11 -6.04
N ASN A 176 6.16 -9.09 -6.88
CA ASN A 176 5.79 -9.25 -8.28
C ASN A 176 6.56 -8.24 -9.15
N LYS A 177 6.19 -8.09 -10.43
CA LYS A 177 6.88 -7.18 -11.35
C LYS A 177 6.78 -5.69 -10.97
N ASN A 178 5.76 -5.29 -10.21
CA ASN A 178 5.43 -3.90 -9.91
C ASN A 178 5.56 -3.56 -8.42
N PHE A 179 5.52 -4.52 -7.51
CA PHE A 179 5.61 -4.26 -6.07
C PHE A 179 6.51 -5.26 -5.34
N LEU A 180 6.97 -4.82 -4.18
CA LEU A 180 7.77 -5.58 -3.24
C LEU A 180 7.33 -5.18 -1.83
N GLY A 181 6.96 -6.17 -1.02
CA GLY A 181 6.71 -6.03 0.40
C GLY A 181 7.84 -6.71 1.18
N ILE A 182 8.46 -5.97 2.11
CA ILE A 182 9.36 -6.51 3.11
C ILE A 182 8.78 -6.21 4.49
N ARG A 183 8.71 -7.24 5.35
CA ARG A 183 8.25 -7.13 6.73
C ARG A 183 9.37 -7.52 7.69
N THR A 184 9.71 -6.62 8.60
CA THR A 184 10.63 -6.88 9.74
C THR A 184 9.83 -7.15 11.01
N GLY A 185 10.50 -7.20 12.17
CA GLY A 185 9.84 -7.38 13.47
C GLY A 185 8.91 -6.24 13.88
N ASP A 186 9.09 -5.04 13.31
CA ASP A 186 8.38 -3.82 13.70
C ASP A 186 8.02 -2.90 12.54
N THR A 187 8.37 -3.23 11.30
CA THR A 187 8.19 -2.32 10.16
C THR A 187 7.74 -3.07 8.92
N MET A 188 6.84 -2.45 8.15
CA MET A 188 6.53 -2.86 6.77
C MET A 188 7.11 -1.84 5.80
N TYR A 189 7.96 -2.31 4.90
CA TYR A 189 8.44 -1.54 3.74
C TYR A 189 7.65 -1.97 2.52
N ARG A 190 7.10 -1.01 1.79
CA ARG A 190 6.28 -1.23 0.60
C ARG A 190 6.88 -0.46 -0.54
N PHE A 191 7.39 -1.15 -1.54
CA PHE A 191 8.04 -0.51 -2.68
C PHE A 191 7.17 -0.63 -3.93
N PHE A 192 7.10 0.46 -4.68
CA PHE A 192 6.22 0.65 -5.81
C PHE A 192 7.05 0.94 -7.07
N GLY A 193 7.13 -0.04 -7.97
CA GLY A 193 7.72 0.07 -9.30
C GLY A 193 6.85 0.87 -10.26
N ARG A 194 6.55 2.14 -9.90
CA ARG A 194 5.70 3.03 -10.70
C ARG A 194 6.39 3.58 -11.95
N ASN A 195 7.68 3.27 -12.13
CA ASN A 195 8.40 3.49 -13.38
C ASN A 195 7.73 2.75 -14.54
N ALA A 196 7.03 1.63 -14.26
CA ALA A 196 6.18 0.95 -15.23
C ALA A 196 4.97 1.78 -15.70
N PHE A 197 4.61 2.84 -14.97
CA PHE A 197 3.50 3.76 -15.23
C PHE A 197 3.99 5.21 -15.46
N GLY A 198 5.29 5.40 -15.74
CA GLY A 198 5.87 6.71 -16.03
C GLY A 198 6.14 7.61 -14.82
N ALA A 199 6.08 7.09 -13.60
CA ALA A 199 6.41 7.83 -12.37
C ALA A 199 7.67 7.27 -11.69
N PRO A 200 8.35 8.02 -10.79
CA PRO A 200 9.51 7.48 -10.08
C PRO A 200 9.16 6.23 -9.29
N VAL A 201 10.15 5.37 -9.07
CA VAL A 201 10.01 4.32 -8.05
C VAL A 201 9.69 4.98 -6.71
N GLY A 202 8.72 4.44 -5.98
CA GLY A 202 8.30 4.98 -4.69
C GLY A 202 8.42 3.93 -3.59
N MET A 203 8.39 4.37 -2.34
CA MET A 203 8.22 3.47 -1.21
C MET A 203 7.44 4.13 -0.08
N THR A 204 6.71 3.32 0.67
CA THR A 204 6.16 3.70 1.96
C THR A 204 6.76 2.85 3.07
N VAL A 205 6.91 3.46 4.24
CA VAL A 205 7.34 2.81 5.48
C VAL A 205 6.20 2.94 6.48
N HIS A 206 5.77 1.80 7.02
CA HIS A 206 4.81 1.72 8.12
C HIS A 206 5.56 1.18 9.33
N GLU A 207 5.99 2.06 10.23
CA GLU A 207 6.81 1.71 11.39
C GLU A 207 5.94 1.59 12.64
N PHE A 208 6.02 0.44 13.32
CA PHE A 208 5.20 0.07 14.47
C PHE A 208 6.00 -0.01 15.79
N SER A 209 7.21 0.56 15.81
CA SER A 209 8.12 0.55 16.97
C SER A 209 7.59 1.39 18.15
N GLY A 210 6.71 2.36 17.87
CA GLY A 210 6.24 3.36 18.83
C GLY A 210 7.23 4.52 19.05
N SER A 211 8.39 4.50 18.40
CA SER A 211 9.42 5.55 18.47
C SER A 211 9.89 6.02 17.09
N GLY A 212 9.09 5.76 16.05
CA GLY A 212 9.45 6.10 14.68
C GLY A 212 9.60 7.59 14.44
N ASP A 213 10.48 7.93 13.51
CA ASP A 213 10.74 9.30 13.08
C ASP A 213 10.67 9.36 11.56
N SER A 214 9.60 9.97 11.05
CA SER A 214 9.34 10.05 9.62
C SER A 214 10.37 10.88 8.87
N GLU A 215 10.96 11.90 9.49
CA GLU A 215 11.95 12.77 8.83
C GLU A 215 13.29 12.05 8.72
N LEU A 216 13.73 11.37 9.79
CA LEU A 216 14.93 10.54 9.77
C LEU A 216 14.79 9.37 8.81
N THR A 217 13.62 8.71 8.79
CA THR A 217 13.30 7.62 7.86
C THR A 217 13.36 8.11 6.41
N ALA A 218 12.70 9.24 6.11
CA ALA A 218 12.72 9.82 4.78
C ALA A 218 14.14 10.20 4.32
N LYS A 219 14.95 10.77 5.23
CA LYS A 219 16.33 11.13 4.94
C LYS A 219 17.21 9.91 4.65
N ALA A 220 17.11 8.86 5.47
CA ALA A 220 17.91 7.65 5.33
C ALA A 220 17.58 6.91 4.03
N TRP A 221 16.29 6.64 3.79
CA TRP A 221 15.84 5.96 2.58
C TRP A 221 16.02 6.81 1.32
N GLY A 222 15.77 8.13 1.40
CA GLY A 222 16.04 9.05 0.30
C GLY A 222 17.50 9.02 -0.13
N ALA A 223 18.44 9.09 0.83
CA ALA A 223 19.87 9.00 0.53
C ALA A 223 20.30 7.63 -0.04
N PHE A 224 19.68 6.54 0.40
CA PHE A 224 19.89 5.22 -0.19
C PHE A 224 19.40 5.18 -1.65
N LEU A 225 18.19 5.68 -1.93
CA LEU A 225 17.63 5.71 -3.29
C LEU A 225 18.46 6.60 -4.22
N GLU A 226 18.93 7.76 -3.76
CA GLU A 226 19.86 8.61 -4.51
C GLU A 226 21.12 7.84 -4.93
N LYS A 227 21.72 7.03 -4.05
CA LYS A 227 22.88 6.20 -4.39
C LYS A 227 22.54 5.09 -5.37
N VAL A 228 21.36 4.48 -5.25
CA VAL A 228 20.91 3.41 -6.15
C VAL A 228 20.76 3.93 -7.58
N TYR A 229 20.29 5.17 -7.75
CA TYR A 229 19.96 5.77 -9.05
C TYR A 229 20.90 6.92 -9.46
N ALA A 230 22.10 6.98 -8.88
CA ALA A 230 23.16 7.92 -9.23
C ALA A 230 23.83 7.60 -10.57
#